data_AF-A0A1W6MSP1-F1
#
_entry.id   AF-A0A1W6MSP1-F1
#
_cell.length_a   1.000
_cell.length_b   1.000
_cell.length_c   1.000
_cell.angle_alpha   90.00
_cell.angle_beta   90.00
_cell.angle_gamma   90.00
#
_symmetry.space_group_name_H-M   'P 1'
#
loop_
_entity.id
_entity.type
_entity.pdbx_description
1 polymer ?
#
loop_
_entity_poly.entity_id
_entity_poly.type
_entity_poly.pdbx_seq_one_letter_code
_entity_poly.pdbx_strand_id
1 'polypeptide(L)'
;MPEIENGASRKLTEKRRETILRAALGRVEGKLSQAVIEDLKKDLGVSRATAYRMIRTFRSCGAVVAPNTRPVGRPKGSRVLDPRRELLIAEAIEHYRAAQPTPKFSELVQTVSQRCREERLPAPNWRTIRSRLVDSLGRQERELLAAGFSASPHEALADGSSRR
;
A
#
# COMPACT_ATOMS: atom_id res chain seq x y z
N MET A 1 -0.37 -14.16 -2.75
CA MET A 1 -0.16 -12.74 -3.09
C MET A 1 -1.23 -12.26 -4.08
N PRO A 2 -2.31 -11.56 -3.69
CA PRO A 2 -3.26 -11.00 -4.64
C PRO A 2 -3.48 -9.49 -4.39
N GLU A 3 -2.56 -8.62 -4.85
CA GLU A 3 -2.80 -7.16 -4.86
C GLU A 3 -2.80 -6.56 -6.28
N ILE A 4 -2.51 -7.36 -7.31
CA ILE A 4 -2.58 -6.93 -8.72
C ILE A 4 -4.03 -7.03 -9.25
N GLU A 5 -4.84 -7.94 -8.71
CA GLU A 5 -6.22 -8.18 -9.17
C GLU A 5 -7.16 -6.98 -8.98
N ASN A 6 -7.00 -6.20 -7.91
CA ASN A 6 -7.95 -5.14 -7.59
C ASN A 6 -7.75 -3.89 -8.47
N GLY A 7 -6.49 -3.59 -8.85
CA GLY A 7 -6.17 -2.54 -9.81
C GLY A 7 -6.58 -2.90 -11.24
N ALA A 8 -6.39 -4.16 -11.63
CA ALA A 8 -6.84 -4.68 -12.93
C ALA A 8 -8.37 -4.68 -13.04
N SER A 9 -9.08 -5.14 -12.01
CA SER A 9 -10.55 -5.14 -11.93
C SER A 9 -11.14 -3.72 -12.00
N ARG A 10 -10.51 -2.76 -11.34
CA ARG A 10 -10.91 -1.34 -11.39
C ARG A 10 -10.73 -0.76 -12.80
N LYS A 11 -9.58 -0.99 -13.43
CA LYS A 11 -9.30 -0.56 -14.82
C LYS A 11 -10.26 -1.20 -15.83
N LEU A 12 -10.60 -2.48 -15.67
CA LEU A 12 -11.60 -3.17 -16.50
C LEU A 12 -12.98 -2.50 -16.37
N THR A 13 -13.38 -2.19 -15.14
CA THR A 13 -14.66 -1.54 -14.87
C THR A 13 -14.71 -0.13 -15.46
N GLU A 14 -13.62 0.64 -15.35
CA GLU A 14 -13.49 1.97 -15.96
C GLU A 14 -13.61 1.89 -17.48
N LYS A 15 -12.87 0.98 -18.12
CA LYS A 15 -12.94 0.77 -19.58
C LYS A 15 -14.34 0.38 -20.05
N ARG A 16 -15.02 -0.52 -19.32
CA ARG A 16 -16.42 -0.88 -19.64
C ARG A 16 -17.35 0.32 -19.59
N ARG A 17 -17.23 1.15 -18.55
CA ARG A 17 -18.04 2.37 -18.38
C ARG A 17 -17.73 3.40 -19.48
N GLU A 18 -16.48 3.52 -19.91
CA GLU A 18 -16.10 4.39 -21.03
C GLU A 18 -16.71 3.93 -22.35
N THR A 19 -16.73 2.62 -22.61
CA THR A 19 -17.40 2.08 -23.81
C THR A 19 -18.89 2.41 -23.82
N ILE A 20 -19.58 2.25 -22.68
CA ILE A 20 -21.00 2.58 -22.54
C ILE A 20 -21.23 4.08 -22.78
N LEU A 21 -20.43 4.95 -22.14
CA LEU A 21 -20.54 6.40 -22.34
C LEU A 21 -20.21 6.81 -23.77
N ARG A 22 -19.20 6.19 -24.41
CA ARG A 22 -18.85 6.47 -25.81
C ARG A 22 -19.99 6.10 -26.75
N ALA A 23 -20.64 4.97 -26.53
CA ALA A 23 -21.79 4.54 -27.33
C ALA A 23 -23.00 5.47 -27.16
N ALA A 24 -23.26 5.92 -25.94
CA ALA A 24 -24.39 6.81 -25.62
C ALA A 24 -24.16 8.27 -26.01
N LEU A 25 -22.93 8.77 -25.87
CA LEU A 25 -22.57 10.19 -26.07
C LEU A 25 -21.99 10.48 -27.46
N GLY A 26 -21.44 9.49 -28.18
CA GLY A 26 -20.78 9.67 -29.47
C GLY A 26 -21.69 10.16 -30.61
N ARG A 27 -23.00 10.29 -30.37
CA ARG A 27 -24.00 10.77 -31.34
C ARG A 27 -24.72 12.04 -30.91
N VAL A 28 -24.43 12.57 -29.72
CA VAL A 28 -25.22 13.66 -29.10
C VAL A 28 -24.30 14.78 -28.65
N GLU A 29 -24.18 15.83 -29.45
CA GLU A 29 -23.43 17.03 -29.08
C GLU A 29 -24.21 17.96 -28.13
N GLY A 30 -25.51 17.69 -27.90
CA GLY A 30 -26.42 18.53 -27.09
C GLY A 30 -26.77 18.00 -25.69
N LYS A 31 -27.88 18.53 -25.16
CA LYS A 31 -28.51 18.07 -23.91
C LYS A 31 -29.06 16.65 -24.11
N LEU A 32 -28.72 15.75 -23.19
CA LEU A 32 -29.28 14.39 -23.18
C LEU A 32 -30.73 14.44 -22.68
N SER A 33 -31.59 13.67 -23.35
CA SER A 33 -32.95 13.45 -22.85
C SER A 33 -32.91 12.74 -21.49
N GLN A 34 -33.88 13.06 -20.64
CA GLN A 34 -34.07 12.43 -19.35
C GLN A 34 -34.14 10.91 -19.43
N ALA A 35 -34.79 10.38 -20.48
CA ALA A 35 -34.90 8.94 -20.71
C ALA A 35 -33.53 8.28 -20.94
N VAL A 36 -32.69 8.91 -21.78
CA VAL A 36 -31.33 8.42 -22.08
C VAL A 36 -30.46 8.40 -20.82
N ILE A 37 -30.63 9.37 -19.92
CA ILE A 37 -29.88 9.41 -18.65
C ILE A 37 -30.33 8.31 -17.70
N GLU A 38 -31.62 7.98 -17.68
CA GLU A 38 -32.16 6.88 -16.86
C GLU A 38 -31.72 5.51 -17.35
N ASP A 39 -31.65 5.30 -18.67
CA ASP A 39 -31.12 4.07 -19.25
C ASP A 39 -29.62 3.94 -19.01
N LEU A 40 -28.87 5.02 -19.23
CA LEU A 40 -27.44 5.08 -18.95
C LEU A 40 -27.12 4.79 -17.46
N LYS A 41 -27.98 5.24 -16.54
CA LYS A 41 -27.85 4.96 -15.12
C LYS A 41 -27.96 3.46 -14.82
N LYS A 42 -28.92 2.78 -15.47
CA LYS A 42 -29.11 1.32 -15.35
C LYS A 42 -27.92 0.58 -15.93
N ASP A 43 -27.45 0.97 -17.12
CA ASP A 43 -26.33 0.33 -17.82
C ASP A 43 -25.00 0.46 -17.06
N LEU A 44 -24.78 1.62 -16.43
CA LEU A 44 -23.58 1.88 -15.62
C LEU A 44 -23.69 1.30 -14.21
N GLY A 45 -24.91 1.01 -13.73
CA GLY A 45 -25.18 0.54 -12.37
C GLY A 45 -24.79 1.55 -11.29
N VAL A 46 -24.97 2.86 -11.56
CA VAL A 46 -24.56 3.95 -10.64
C VAL A 46 -25.73 4.85 -10.26
N SER A 47 -25.55 5.70 -9.25
CA SER A 47 -26.56 6.72 -8.93
C SER A 47 -26.64 7.80 -10.02
N ARG A 48 -27.78 8.48 -10.10
CA ARG A 48 -28.02 9.59 -11.05
C ARG A 48 -26.94 10.66 -10.95
N ALA A 49 -26.58 11.09 -9.74
CA ALA A 49 -25.51 12.06 -9.51
C ALA A 49 -24.14 11.57 -10.04
N THR A 50 -23.83 10.29 -9.87
CA THR A 50 -22.60 9.70 -10.37
C THR A 50 -22.59 9.63 -11.90
N ALA A 51 -23.71 9.26 -12.53
CA ALA A 51 -23.84 9.28 -13.99
C ALA A 51 -23.57 10.69 -14.56
N TYR A 52 -24.17 11.74 -13.97
CA TYR A 52 -23.89 13.13 -14.38
C TYR A 52 -22.41 13.52 -14.22
N ARG A 53 -21.76 13.12 -13.12
CA ARG A 53 -20.32 13.35 -12.92
C ARG A 53 -19.50 12.67 -14.01
N MET A 54 -19.81 11.41 -14.32
CA MET A 54 -19.11 10.65 -15.37
C MET A 54 -19.33 11.27 -16.76
N ILE A 55 -20.55 11.68 -17.10
CA ILE A 55 -20.86 12.38 -18.36
C ILE A 55 -20.03 13.68 -18.46
N ARG A 56 -20.00 14.48 -17.39
CA ARG A 56 -19.24 15.73 -17.36
C ARG A 56 -17.74 15.48 -17.60
N THR A 57 -17.16 14.54 -16.87
CA THR A 57 -15.74 14.16 -17.04
C THR A 57 -15.48 13.64 -18.45
N PHE A 58 -16.34 12.76 -18.97
CA PHE A 58 -16.19 12.18 -20.30
C PHE A 58 -16.27 13.23 -21.41
N ARG A 59 -17.16 14.23 -21.30
CA ARG A 59 -17.22 15.35 -22.25
C ARG A 59 -15.98 16.24 -22.20
N SER A 60 -15.30 16.33 -21.05
CA SER A 60 -14.08 17.15 -20.90
C SER A 60 -12.81 16.47 -21.40
N CYS A 61 -12.65 15.17 -21.20
CA CYS A 61 -11.37 14.48 -21.43
C CYS A 61 -11.50 13.06 -21.99
N GLY A 62 -12.70 12.62 -22.38
CA GLY A 62 -12.93 11.30 -23.00
C GLY A 62 -12.83 10.09 -22.06
N ALA A 63 -12.77 10.32 -20.74
CA ALA A 63 -12.60 9.29 -19.72
C ALA A 63 -13.66 9.39 -18.61
N VAL A 64 -13.96 8.27 -17.93
CA VAL A 64 -14.93 8.25 -16.80
C VAL A 64 -14.34 8.88 -15.55
N VAL A 65 -13.01 8.79 -15.39
CA VAL A 65 -12.21 9.41 -14.33
C VAL A 65 -11.17 10.30 -15.01
N ALA A 66 -10.93 11.52 -14.50
CA ALA A 66 -9.99 12.42 -15.15
C ALA A 66 -8.58 11.78 -15.11
N PRO A 67 -7.86 11.69 -16.25
CA PRO A 67 -6.59 10.97 -16.35
C PRO A 67 -5.51 11.44 -15.37
N ASN A 68 -5.59 12.69 -14.93
CA ASN A 68 -4.66 13.28 -13.97
C ASN A 68 -5.31 13.55 -12.60
N THR A 69 -6.34 12.79 -12.23
CA THR A 69 -6.90 12.87 -10.87
C THR A 69 -5.86 12.32 -9.91
N ARG A 70 -5.16 13.20 -9.19
CA ARG A 70 -4.23 12.79 -8.14
C ARG A 70 -4.99 11.91 -7.13
N PRO A 71 -4.45 10.75 -6.72
CA PRO A 71 -5.08 9.95 -5.68
C PRO A 71 -5.28 10.80 -4.43
N VAL A 72 -6.51 10.82 -3.92
CA VAL A 72 -6.87 11.52 -2.69
C VAL A 72 -6.25 10.76 -1.53
N GLY A 73 -5.45 11.45 -0.71
CA GLY A 73 -4.78 10.88 0.46
C GLY A 73 -3.26 10.84 0.35
N ARG A 74 -2.64 10.27 1.38
CA ARG A 74 -1.18 10.13 1.48
C ARG A 74 -0.69 9.12 0.42
N PRO A 75 0.28 9.47 -0.45
CA PRO A 75 0.71 8.59 -1.52
C PRO A 75 1.28 7.27 -0.95
N LYS A 76 0.97 6.15 -1.61
CA LYS A 76 1.51 4.83 -1.27
C LYS A 76 3.04 4.90 -1.30
N GLY A 77 3.69 4.43 -0.24
CA GLY A 77 5.15 4.49 -0.09
C GLY A 77 5.70 5.78 0.52
N SER A 78 4.86 6.77 0.81
CA SER A 78 5.33 7.94 1.57
C SER A 78 5.69 7.57 3.01
N ARG A 79 6.89 7.96 3.41
CA ARG A 79 7.41 7.70 4.76
C ARG A 79 6.98 8.85 5.68
N VAL A 80 6.54 8.50 6.90
CA VAL A 80 6.15 9.49 7.93
C VAL A 80 7.33 9.80 8.85
N LEU A 81 8.26 8.86 8.96
CA LEU A 81 9.39 8.97 9.85
C LEU A 81 10.37 10.04 9.35
N ASP A 82 10.99 10.72 10.30
CA ASP A 82 12.06 11.68 10.03
C ASP A 82 13.19 11.03 9.19
N PRO A 83 13.73 11.71 8.16
CA PRO A 83 14.76 11.15 7.28
C PRO A 83 15.97 10.59 8.03
N ARG A 84 16.38 11.21 9.15
CA ARG A 84 17.51 10.74 9.94
C ARG A 84 17.23 9.38 10.57
N ARG A 85 16.01 9.18 11.07
CA ARG A 85 15.57 7.90 11.64
C ARG A 85 15.50 6.81 10.58
N GLU A 86 15.08 7.16 9.37
CA GLU A 86 15.07 6.20 8.24
C GLU A 86 16.49 5.74 7.88
N LEU A 87 17.47 6.65 7.91
CA LEU A 87 18.88 6.30 7.68
C LEU A 87 19.41 5.35 8.76
N LEU A 88 19.18 5.67 10.04
CA LEU A 88 19.60 4.80 11.15
C LEU A 88 19.01 3.40 11.07
N ILE A 89 17.73 3.28 10.66
CA ILE A 89 17.09 1.98 10.47
C ILE A 89 17.73 1.23 9.30
N ALA A 90 17.98 1.90 8.17
CA ALA A 90 18.58 1.28 6.99
C ALA A 90 20.00 0.75 7.30
N GLU A 91 20.85 1.58 7.92
CA GLU A 91 22.21 1.18 8.30
C GLU A 91 22.20 -0.02 9.26
N ALA A 92 21.32 0.00 10.27
CA ALA A 92 21.22 -1.10 11.22
C ALA A 92 20.75 -2.41 10.54
N ILE A 93 19.87 -2.32 9.54
CA ILE A 93 19.42 -3.47 8.75
C ILE A 93 20.56 -4.02 7.88
N GLU A 94 21.36 -3.16 7.24
CA GLU A 94 22.51 -3.60 6.44
C GLU A 94 23.53 -4.34 7.31
N HIS A 95 23.87 -3.80 8.48
CA HIS A 95 24.75 -4.49 9.43
C HIS A 95 24.16 -5.81 9.94
N TYR A 96 22.86 -5.84 10.21
CA TYR A 96 22.14 -7.04 10.66
C TYR A 96 22.23 -8.18 9.63
N ARG A 97 22.14 -7.85 8.33
CA ARG A 97 22.25 -8.82 7.23
C ARG A 97 23.69 -9.26 6.96
N ALA A 98 24.64 -8.34 7.13
CA ALA A 98 26.05 -8.63 6.90
C ALA A 98 26.69 -9.49 8.00
N ALA A 99 26.08 -9.52 9.20
CA ALA A 99 26.59 -10.28 10.33
C ALA A 99 26.40 -11.81 10.16
N GLN A 100 27.45 -12.57 10.44
CA GLN A 100 27.42 -14.04 10.52
C GLN A 100 27.96 -14.49 11.89
N PRO A 101 27.17 -15.23 12.71
CA PRO A 101 25.77 -15.63 12.48
C PRO A 101 24.80 -14.44 12.51
N THR A 102 23.67 -14.55 11.82
CA THR A 102 22.66 -13.50 11.79
C THR A 102 22.06 -13.29 13.20
N PRO A 103 22.15 -12.08 13.77
CA PRO A 103 21.68 -11.79 15.12
C PRO A 103 20.15 -11.95 15.24
N LYS A 104 19.62 -11.92 16.46
CA LYS A 104 18.15 -12.00 16.66
C LYS A 104 17.49 -10.68 16.27
N PHE A 105 16.24 -10.72 15.79
CA PHE A 105 15.50 -9.49 15.48
C PHE A 105 15.37 -8.54 16.69
N SER A 106 15.31 -9.08 17.91
CA SER A 106 15.34 -8.28 19.14
C SER A 106 16.61 -7.43 19.27
N GLU A 107 17.76 -7.94 18.83
CA GLU A 107 19.04 -7.24 18.87
C GLU A 107 19.09 -6.12 17.82
N LEU A 108 18.47 -6.33 16.65
CA LEU A 108 18.25 -5.25 15.67
C LEU A 108 17.40 -4.11 16.27
N VAL A 109 16.28 -4.45 16.92
CA VAL A 109 15.41 -3.45 17.56
C VAL A 109 16.14 -2.68 18.65
N GLN A 110 16.92 -3.38 19.48
CA GLN A 110 17.74 -2.73 20.52
C GLN A 110 18.81 -1.82 19.91
N THR A 111 19.52 -2.28 18.87
CA THR A 111 20.55 -1.50 18.17
C THR A 111 19.98 -0.22 17.58
N VAL A 112 18.84 -0.31 16.87
CA VAL A 112 18.16 0.87 16.32
C VAL A 112 17.72 1.82 17.42
N SER A 113 17.17 1.29 18.51
CA SER A 113 16.73 2.11 19.65
C SER A 113 17.89 2.82 20.33
N GLN A 114 19.02 2.15 20.48
CA GLN A 114 20.24 2.70 21.06
C GLN A 114 20.82 3.82 20.19
N ARG A 115 20.99 3.59 18.88
CA ARG A 115 21.44 4.62 17.93
C ARG A 115 20.52 5.83 17.90
N CYS A 116 19.20 5.62 17.94
CA CYS A 116 18.25 6.72 18.02
C CYS A 116 18.42 7.54 19.31
N ARG A 117 18.66 6.88 20.46
CA ARG A 117 18.89 7.56 21.74
C ARG A 117 20.19 8.37 21.73
N GLU A 118 21.26 7.84 21.16
CA GLU A 118 22.54 8.54 20.99
C GLU A 118 22.37 9.83 20.18
N GLU A 119 21.50 9.81 19.18
CA GLU A 119 21.16 10.99 18.37
C GLU A 119 20.03 11.85 18.94
N ARG A 120 19.55 11.57 20.16
CA ARG A 120 18.43 12.28 20.82
C ARG A 120 17.13 12.24 20.01
N LEU A 121 16.93 11.18 19.24
CA LEU A 121 15.74 10.91 18.44
C LEU A 121 14.82 9.91 19.14
N PRO A 122 13.48 10.03 18.97
CA PRO A 122 12.56 9.05 19.54
C PRO A 122 12.72 7.69 18.86
N ALA A 123 12.85 6.64 19.67
CA ALA A 123 12.99 5.28 19.17
C ALA A 123 11.78 4.90 18.28
N PRO A 124 12.00 4.31 17.09
CA PRO A 124 10.92 3.85 16.23
C PRO A 124 10.22 2.62 16.81
N ASN A 125 8.95 2.45 16.45
CA ASN A 125 8.19 1.26 16.83
C ASN A 125 8.82 0.02 16.17
N TRP A 126 8.90 -1.10 16.89
CA TRP A 126 9.42 -2.36 16.36
C TRP A 126 8.71 -2.80 15.07
N ARG A 127 7.42 -2.49 14.90
CA ARG A 127 6.66 -2.76 13.67
C ARG A 127 7.19 -1.97 12.48
N THR A 128 7.61 -0.73 12.69
CA THR A 128 8.27 0.08 11.67
C THR A 128 9.59 -0.56 11.25
N ILE A 129 10.41 -0.99 12.22
CA ILE A 129 11.69 -1.68 11.95
C ILE A 129 11.43 -2.98 11.18
N ARG A 130 10.44 -3.79 11.59
CA ARG A 130 10.06 -5.02 10.89
C ARG A 130 9.61 -4.75 9.46
N SER A 131 8.76 -3.74 9.25
CA SER A 131 8.31 -3.33 7.91
C SER A 131 9.50 -2.94 7.03
N ARG A 132 10.47 -2.19 7.58
CA ARG A 132 11.68 -1.76 6.86
C ARG A 132 12.60 -2.93 6.52
N LEU A 133 12.76 -3.87 7.45
CA LEU A 133 13.47 -5.12 7.19
C LEU A 133 12.80 -5.88 6.05
N VAL A 134 11.48 -6.06 6.08
CA VAL A 134 10.74 -6.75 5.00
C VAL A 134 10.80 -6.00 3.67
N ASP A 135 10.77 -4.67 3.69
CA ASP A 135 10.89 -3.86 2.47
C ASP A 135 12.29 -3.94 1.84
N SER A 136 13.33 -4.09 2.67
CA SER A 136 14.72 -4.28 2.20
C SER A 136 14.99 -5.69 1.66
N LEU A 137 14.13 -6.68 1.97
CA LEU A 137 14.24 -8.04 1.43
C LEU A 137 13.81 -8.04 -0.05
N GLY A 138 14.60 -8.71 -0.90
CA GLY A 138 14.22 -8.95 -2.29
C GLY A 138 12.94 -9.81 -2.39
N ARG A 139 12.30 -9.85 -3.57
CA ARG A 139 11.05 -10.64 -3.78
C ARG A 139 11.17 -12.10 -3.31
N GLN A 140 12.31 -12.75 -3.56
CA GLN A 140 12.58 -14.15 -3.15
C GLN A 140 12.65 -14.33 -1.63
N GLU A 141 13.34 -13.44 -0.90
CA GLU A 141 13.45 -13.54 0.56
C GLU A 141 12.13 -13.23 1.27
N ARG A 142 11.30 -12.34 0.71
CA ARG A 142 9.95 -12.04 1.22
C ARG A 142 9.03 -13.27 1.13
N GLU A 143 9.17 -14.05 0.06
CA GLU A 143 8.41 -15.27 -0.17
C GLU A 143 8.85 -16.40 0.78
N LEU A 144 10.15 -16.51 1.04
CA LEU A 144 10.72 -17.44 2.03
C LEU A 144 10.27 -17.12 3.46
N LEU A 145 10.23 -15.84 3.86
CA LEU A 145 9.71 -15.46 5.18
C LEU A 145 8.19 -15.61 5.30
N ALA A 146 7.44 -15.38 4.21
CA ALA A 146 5.99 -15.60 4.19
C ALA A 146 5.62 -17.09 4.25
N ALA A 147 6.49 -17.97 3.76
CA ALA A 147 6.29 -19.42 3.76
C ALA A 147 6.66 -20.11 5.08
N GLY A 148 7.28 -19.43 6.07
CA GLY A 148 7.90 -20.13 7.20
C GLY A 148 8.12 -19.40 8.52
N PHE A 149 7.41 -18.31 8.85
CA PHE A 149 7.59 -17.67 10.17
C PHE A 149 6.28 -17.49 10.96
N SER A 150 5.80 -18.59 11.53
CA SER A 150 5.07 -18.57 12.80
C SER A 150 6.07 -18.88 13.92
N ALA A 151 6.67 -17.86 14.52
CA ALA A 151 7.40 -18.03 15.77
C ALA A 151 7.13 -16.84 16.70
N SER A 152 5.98 -16.91 17.37
CA SER A 152 6.02 -16.76 18.82
C SER A 152 5.81 -18.15 19.40
N PRO A 153 6.68 -18.59 20.30
CA PRO A 153 6.17 -18.99 21.60
C PRO A 153 6.82 -18.17 22.70
N HIS A 154 5.94 -17.47 23.42
CA HIS A 154 6.04 -17.25 24.85
C HIS A 154 6.22 -18.62 25.55
N GLU A 155 7.06 -18.67 26.59
CA GLU A 155 7.27 -19.79 27.53
C GLU A 155 7.90 -21.09 27.01
N ALA A 156 9.20 -21.26 27.33
CA ALA A 156 9.70 -22.43 28.06
C ALA A 156 11.19 -22.21 28.32
N LEU A 157 11.52 -21.64 29.49
CA LEU A 157 12.78 -21.85 30.22
C LEU A 157 12.61 -21.11 31.56
N ALA A 158 11.80 -21.71 32.44
CA ALA A 158 12.09 -21.64 33.86
C ALA A 158 13.41 -22.39 34.04
N ASP A 159 14.51 -21.64 34.09
CA ASP A 159 15.83 -22.21 34.31
C ASP A 159 15.98 -22.49 35.80
N GLY A 160 15.98 -23.78 36.13
CA GLY A 160 16.51 -24.29 37.37
C GLY A 160 18.01 -24.53 37.24
N SER A 161 18.80 -23.72 37.91
CA SER A 161 20.16 -24.04 38.42
C SER A 161 20.48 -23.00 39.49
N SER A 162 20.50 -23.32 40.79
CA SER A 162 21.47 -24.16 41.52
C SER A 162 22.94 -23.76 41.32
N ARG A 163 23.56 -23.39 42.46
CA ARG A 163 24.99 -23.23 42.81
C ARG A 163 25.56 -21.83 42.52
N ARG A 164 26.18 -21.13 43.48
CA ARG A 164 26.96 -21.55 44.66
C ARG A 164 26.70 -20.67 45.88
#